data_AF-A0A3M2HQ97-F1
#
_entry.id   AF-A0A3M2HQ97-F1
#
_cell.length_a   1.000
_cell.length_b   1.000
_cell.length_c   1.000
_cell.angle_alpha   90.00
_cell.angle_beta   90.00
_cell.angle_gamma   90.00
#
_symmetry.space_group_name_H-M   'P 1'
#
loop_
_entity.id
_entity.type
_entity.pdbx_description
1 polymer ?
#
loop_
_entity_poly.entity_id
_entity_poly.type
_entity_poly.pdbx_seq_one_letter_code
_entity_poly.pdbx_strand_id
1 'polypeptide(L)'
;MLRDYPEHIVRLQEVLNSAIDPTKTHLMPFDEAIWALEGALEAFIDEARDELQAAEASGDPVAIERAKAKKFLMGQTCFKGRWIGDEALWVYFQTNKDAFE
;
A
#
# COMPACT_ATOMS: atom_id res chain seq x y z
N MET A 1 -10.45 -0.30 -5.15
CA MET A 1 -9.29 0.64 -5.07
C MET A 1 -8.75 0.63 -3.64
N LEU A 2 -7.58 1.20 -3.32
CA LEU A 2 -7.04 1.20 -1.94
C LEU A 2 -8.03 1.71 -0.87
N ARG A 3 -9.02 2.51 -1.27
CA ARG A 3 -10.17 2.93 -0.43
C ARG A 3 -10.93 1.78 0.25
N ASP A 4 -10.92 0.59 -0.34
CA ASP A 4 -11.59 -0.60 0.21
C ASP A 4 -10.74 -1.29 1.30
N TYR A 5 -9.52 -0.82 1.53
CA TYR A 5 -8.50 -1.38 2.43
C TYR A 5 -7.84 -0.26 3.27
N PRO A 6 -8.57 0.35 4.22
CA PRO A 6 -8.09 1.49 5.00
C PRO A 6 -6.80 1.18 5.79
N GLU A 7 -6.62 -0.06 6.22
CA GLU A 7 -5.41 -0.51 6.91
C GLU A 7 -4.15 -0.43 6.04
N HIS A 8 -4.30 -0.66 4.73
CA HIS A 8 -3.20 -0.52 3.77
C HIS A 8 -2.85 0.96 3.57
N ILE A 9 -3.85 1.86 3.59
CA ILE A 9 -3.64 3.31 3.52
C ILE A 9 -2.89 3.81 4.76
N VAL A 10 -3.27 3.37 5.96
CA VAL A 10 -2.58 3.75 7.21
C VAL A 10 -1.12 3.32 7.16
N ARG A 11 -0.82 2.10 6.72
CA ARG A 11 0.55 1.61 6.62
C ARG A 11 1.38 2.36 5.59
N LEU A 12 0.78 2.76 4.46
CA LEU A 12 1.46 3.65 3.50
C LEU A 12 1.76 5.03 4.11
N GLN A 13 0.84 5.56 4.91
CA GLN A 13 1.03 6.84 5.61
C GLN A 13 2.13 6.75 6.68
N GLU A 14 2.19 5.67 7.46
CA GLU A 14 3.26 5.43 8.44
C GLU A 14 4.65 5.37 7.78
N VAL A 15 4.73 4.69 6.64
CA VAL A 15 5.95 4.58 5.85
C VAL A 15 6.42 5.94 5.35
N LEU A 16 5.48 6.78 4.87
CA LEU A 16 5.79 8.15 4.45
C LEU A 16 6.19 9.06 5.61
N ASN A 17 5.49 8.98 6.74
CA ASN A 17 5.84 9.74 7.95
C ASN A 17 7.26 9.41 8.42
N SER A 18 7.66 8.13 8.30
CA SER A 18 9.02 7.69 8.62
C SER A 18 10.08 8.27 7.66
N ALA A 19 9.73 8.60 6.42
CA ALA A 19 10.63 9.14 5.41
C ALA A 19 10.83 10.67 5.51
N ILE A 20 9.99 11.35 6.30
CA ILE A 20 10.08 12.80 6.58
C ILE A 20 10.43 13.10 8.04
N ASP A 21 10.75 12.06 8.81
CA ASP A 21 11.04 12.15 10.24
C ASP A 21 12.29 13.02 10.48
N PRO A 22 12.17 14.21 11.09
CA PRO A 22 13.28 15.14 11.25
C PRO A 22 14.35 14.63 12.21
N THR A 23 14.08 13.56 12.97
CA THR A 23 15.06 12.92 13.84
C THR A 23 16.00 11.97 13.09
N LYS A 24 15.68 11.63 11.84
CA LYS A 24 16.49 10.76 10.98
C LYS A 24 17.30 11.58 9.98
N THR A 25 18.52 11.12 9.71
CA THR A 25 19.35 11.70 8.65
C THR A 25 18.90 11.12 7.30
N HIS A 26 18.16 11.91 6.54
CA HIS A 26 17.76 11.58 5.19
C HIS A 26 18.76 12.19 4.19
N LEU A 27 19.30 11.38 3.27
CA LEU A 27 20.17 11.86 2.20
C LEU A 27 19.35 12.36 1.01
N MET A 28 18.28 11.65 0.68
CA MET A 28 17.37 11.97 -0.43
C MET A 28 15.92 11.66 0.00
N PRO A 29 15.27 12.52 0.80
CA PRO A 29 13.97 12.24 1.42
C PRO A 29 12.89 11.82 0.42
N PHE A 30 12.90 12.40 -0.78
CA PHE A 30 11.94 12.09 -1.83
C PHE A 30 12.13 10.69 -2.41
N ASP A 31 13.38 10.31 -2.74
CA ASP A 31 13.69 8.97 -3.26
C ASP A 31 13.49 7.90 -2.18
N GLU A 32 13.84 8.22 -0.93
CA GLU A 32 13.62 7.34 0.22
C GLU A 32 12.12 7.09 0.45
N ALA A 33 11.27 8.13 0.34
CA ALA A 33 9.82 7.98 0.41
C ALA A 33 9.26 7.12 -0.73
N ILE A 34 9.75 7.30 -1.96
CA ILE A 34 9.35 6.49 -3.11
C ILE A 34 9.73 5.02 -2.89
N TRP A 35 10.97 4.74 -2.51
CA TRP A 35 11.42 3.37 -2.26
C TRP A 35 10.65 2.70 -1.12
N ALA A 36 10.38 3.46 -0.06
CA ALA A 36 9.63 2.93 1.07
C ALA A 36 8.17 2.62 0.68
N LEU A 37 7.53 3.47 -0.13
CA LEU A 37 6.21 3.21 -0.70
C LEU A 37 6.21 1.99 -1.63
N GLU A 38 7.19 1.89 -2.53
CA GLU A 38 7.34 0.73 -3.43
C GLU A 38 7.52 -0.57 -2.64
N GLY A 39 8.33 -0.56 -1.58
CA GLY A 39 8.52 -1.71 -0.70
C GLY A 39 7.28 -2.09 0.10
N ALA A 40 6.51 -1.11 0.60
CA ALA A 40 5.25 -1.37 1.29
C ALA A 40 4.20 -1.98 0.36
N LEU A 41 4.14 -1.48 -0.88
CA LEU A 41 3.28 -1.99 -1.94
C LEU A 41 3.65 -3.43 -2.34
N GLU A 42 4.94 -3.73 -2.51
CA GLU A 42 5.42 -5.11 -2.72
C GLU A 42 5.02 -6.04 -1.57
N ALA A 43 5.18 -5.59 -0.32
CA ALA A 43 4.78 -6.38 0.85
C ALA A 43 3.29 -6.71 0.85
N PHE A 44 2.42 -5.79 0.41
CA PHE A 44 0.98 -6.07 0.30
C PHE A 44 0.65 -7.15 -0.73
N ILE A 45 1.42 -7.25 -1.82
CA ILE A 45 1.26 -8.33 -2.78
C ILE A 45 1.62 -9.68 -2.15
N ASP A 46 2.75 -9.73 -1.44
CA ASP A 46 3.20 -10.96 -0.81
C ASP A 46 2.23 -11.41 0.30
N GLU A 47 1.75 -10.48 1.13
CA GLU A 47 0.71 -10.74 2.13
C GLU A 47 -0.59 -11.25 1.49
N ALA A 48 -1.03 -10.65 0.38
CA ALA A 48 -2.22 -11.13 -0.35
C ALA A 48 -2.02 -12.50 -1.01
N ARG A 49 -0.77 -12.87 -1.36
CA ARG A 49 -0.44 -14.22 -1.85
C ARG A 49 -0.49 -15.24 -0.72
N ASP A 50 0.04 -14.90 0.44
CA ASP A 50 0.01 -15.77 1.63
C ASP A 50 -1.45 -16.01 2.09
N GLU A 51 -2.28 -14.96 2.09
CA GLU A 51 -3.72 -15.08 2.36
C GLU A 51 -4.44 -15.99 1.37
N LEU A 52 -4.10 -15.88 0.07
CA LEU A 52 -4.66 -16.77 -0.95
C LEU A 52 -4.24 -18.22 -0.73
N GLN A 53 -2.96 -18.47 -0.43
CA GLN A 53 -2.48 -19.81 -0.15
C GLN A 53 -3.15 -20.42 1.09
N ALA A 54 -3.38 -19.62 2.14
CA ALA A 54 -4.11 -20.04 3.33
C ALA A 54 -5.59 -20.36 3.03
N ALA A 55 -6.26 -19.54 2.21
CA ALA A 55 -7.64 -19.78 1.79
C ALA A 55 -7.76 -21.02 0.88
N GLU A 56 -6.78 -21.25 0.00
CA GLU A 56 -6.72 -22.47 -0.82
C GLU A 56 -6.53 -23.72 0.05
N ALA A 57 -5.71 -23.63 1.11
CA ALA A 57 -5.53 -24.72 2.07
C ALA A 57 -6.78 -24.98 2.93
N SER A 58 -7.58 -23.96 3.23
CA SER A 58 -8.85 -24.12 3.96
C SER A 58 -9.99 -24.65 3.10
N GLY A 59 -9.88 -24.55 1.77
CA GLY A 59 -10.87 -25.03 0.81
C GLY A 59 -12.17 -24.23 0.80
N ASP A 60 -12.20 -23.04 1.41
CA ASP A 60 -13.39 -22.16 1.41
C ASP A 60 -13.47 -21.37 0.09
N PRO A 61 -14.44 -21.66 -0.79
CA PRO A 61 -14.55 -21.00 -2.09
C PRO A 61 -14.74 -19.49 -1.98
N VAL A 62 -15.42 -19.01 -0.92
CA VAL A 62 -15.67 -17.58 -0.71
C VAL A 62 -14.39 -16.87 -0.28
N ALA A 63 -13.62 -17.49 0.62
CA ALA A 63 -12.33 -16.97 1.04
C ALA A 63 -11.32 -16.93 -0.12
N ILE A 64 -11.31 -17.96 -0.97
CA ILE A 64 -10.42 -18.05 -2.15
C ILE A 64 -10.74 -16.93 -3.14
N GLU A 65 -12.01 -16.73 -3.50
CA GLU A 65 -12.38 -15.68 -4.46
C GLU A 65 -12.09 -14.27 -3.91
N ARG A 66 -12.31 -14.06 -2.60
CA ARG A 66 -11.95 -12.80 -1.94
C ARG A 66 -10.43 -12.56 -1.97
N ALA A 67 -9.63 -13.57 -1.66
CA ALA A 67 -8.18 -13.46 -1.66
C ALA A 67 -7.61 -13.25 -3.07
N LYS A 68 -8.18 -13.90 -4.10
CA LYS A 68 -7.82 -13.65 -5.50
C LYS A 68 -8.12 -12.21 -5.91
N ALA A 69 -9.29 -11.69 -5.56
CA ALA A 69 -9.67 -10.31 -5.84
C ALA A 69 -8.71 -9.32 -5.15
N LYS A 70 -8.35 -9.56 -3.89
CA LYS A 70 -7.38 -8.76 -3.14
C LYS A 70 -6.00 -8.78 -3.81
N LYS A 71 -5.46 -9.96 -4.13
CA LYS A 71 -4.17 -10.10 -4.82
C LYS A 71 -4.16 -9.38 -6.17
N PHE A 72 -5.22 -9.52 -6.95
CA PHE A 72 -5.33 -8.85 -8.25
C PHE A 72 -5.36 -7.32 -8.12
N LEU A 73 -6.09 -6.81 -7.12
CA LEU A 73 -6.11 -5.38 -6.81
C LEU A 73 -4.73 -4.87 -6.39
N MET A 74 -4.06 -5.53 -5.44
CA MET A 74 -2.72 -5.14 -5.00
C MET A 74 -1.71 -5.18 -6.15
N GLY A 75 -1.77 -6.21 -7.00
CA GLY A 75 -0.94 -6.32 -8.20
C GLY A 75 -1.16 -5.17 -9.21
N GLN A 76 -2.39 -4.69 -9.37
CA GLN A 76 -2.67 -3.54 -10.23
C GLN A 76 -2.14 -2.22 -9.64
N THR A 77 -2.23 -2.04 -8.33
CA THR A 77 -1.79 -0.82 -7.64
C THR A 77 -0.27 -0.70 -7.61
N CYS A 78 0.45 -1.81 -7.51
CA CYS A 78 1.92 -1.83 -7.51
C CYS A 78 2.54 -1.72 -8.90
N PHE A 79 1.76 -1.80 -9.99
CA PHE A 79 2.30 -1.68 -11.34
C PHE A 79 2.86 -0.27 -11.53
N LYS A 80 4.20 -0.17 -11.49
CA LYS A 80 5.06 1.03 -11.58
C LYS A 80 4.33 2.32 -11.99
N GLY A 81 4.12 3.20 -11.01
CA GLY A 81 3.63 4.56 -11.20
C GLY A 81 2.11 4.71 -11.31
N ARG A 82 1.31 3.64 -11.30
CA ARG A 82 -0.16 3.78 -11.31
C ARG A 82 -0.69 4.40 -10.02
N TRP A 83 -0.03 4.17 -8.89
CA TRP A 83 -0.34 4.84 -7.62
C TRP A 83 -0.01 6.34 -7.62
N ILE A 84 0.98 6.79 -8.41
CA ILE A 84 1.32 8.21 -8.58
C ILE A 84 0.20 8.94 -9.36
N GLY A 85 -0.56 8.22 -10.20
CA GLY A 85 -1.75 8.70 -10.89
C GLY A 85 -3.07 8.27 -10.25
N ASP A 86 -3.05 7.64 -9.07
CA ASP A 86 -4.26 7.20 -8.39
C ASP A 86 -4.91 8.42 -7.71
N GLU A 87 -5.96 8.93 -8.36
CA GLU A 87 -6.72 10.09 -7.89
C GLU A 87 -7.28 9.87 -6.47
N ALA A 88 -7.54 8.63 -6.05
CA ALA A 88 -7.99 8.35 -4.69
C ALA A 88 -6.87 8.53 -3.66
N LEU A 89 -5.66 8.08 -3.99
CA LEU A 89 -4.49 8.28 -3.15
C LEU A 89 -4.10 9.76 -3.10
N TRP A 90 -4.16 10.44 -4.24
CA TRP A 90 -3.91 11.87 -4.35
C TRP A 90 -4.91 12.71 -3.53
N VAL A 91 -6.22 12.44 -3.66
CA VAL A 91 -7.27 13.10 -2.87
C VAL A 91 -7.09 12.82 -1.38
N TYR A 92 -6.71 11.59 -1.00
CA TYR A 92 -6.44 11.26 0.40
C TYR A 92 -5.27 12.09 0.96
N PHE A 93 -4.15 12.19 0.24
CA PHE A 93 -3.02 13.02 0.67
C PHE A 93 -3.35 14.52 0.70
N GLN A 94 -4.12 15.03 -0.27
CA GLN A 94 -4.60 16.42 -0.24
C GLN A 94 -5.53 16.69 0.95
N THR A 95 -6.44 15.76 1.26
CA THR A 95 -7.41 15.91 2.37
C THR A 95 -6.71 15.88 3.73
N ASN A 96 -5.62 15.11 3.85
CA ASN A 96 -4.88 14.97 5.09
C ASN A 96 -3.61 15.84 5.13
N LYS A 97 -3.45 16.77 4.18
CA LYS A 97 -2.27 17.64 4.04
C LYS A 97 -1.83 18.30 5.35
N ASP A 98 -2.79 18.79 6.14
CA ASP A 98 -2.51 19.54 7.37
C ASP A 98 -2.03 18.62 8.53
N ALA A 99 -2.06 17.30 8.35
CA ALA A 99 -1.42 16.35 9.26
C ALA A 99 0.10 16.18 8.97
N PHE A 100 0.61 16.84 7.92
CA PHE A 100 1.99 16.74 7.45
C PHE A 100 2.73 18.10 7.42
N GLU A 101 2.16 19.17 8.00
CA GLU A 101 2.88 20.39 8.41
C GLU A 101 3.35 20.29 9.87
#